data_AF-A0A8C9A7L8-F1
#
_entry.id   AF-A0A8C9A7L8-F1
#
_cell.length_a   1.000
_cell.length_b   1.000
_cell.length_c   1.000
_cell.angle_alpha   90.00
_cell.angle_beta   90.00
_cell.angle_gamma   90.00
#
_symmetry.space_group_name_H-M   'P 1'
#
loop_
_entity.id
_entity.type
_entity.pdbx_description
1 polymer ?
#
loop_
_entity_poly.entity_id
_entity_poly.type
_entity_poly.pdbx_seq_one_letter_code
_entity_poly.pdbx_strand_id
1 'polypeptide(L)'
;ACMESYFCSEIDEACKRIKREVDDLGPEVGDIKIIPLYSTLPPQQQQRIFEPPPPKKQNGAIGRKVVVSTNIAETSLTIDGVVFVIDPGFAKQKVYNPRIRVESLLVTAISKASAQQRAGRAGRTRPGKCFRLYTEKAYKTEMQDNTYPEILRSNLGSVVLQLKKLGIDDLVHFDFMDPPAPETLMRALELLNYLAALNDDGDLTELGSMMAEFPLDPQSYLLLLCCQSHSVLFAPRRPRKPQMRPR
;
A
#
# COMPACT_ATOMS: atom_id res chain seq x y z
N ALA A 1 4.58 -0.24 10.36
CA ALA A 1 5.94 0.34 10.28
C ALA A 1 7.03 -0.72 10.02
N CYS A 2 7.39 -1.58 10.99
CA CYS A 2 8.53 -2.51 10.80
C CYS A 2 8.34 -3.52 9.64
N MET A 3 7.11 -3.97 9.40
CA MET A 3 6.81 -4.92 8.31
C MET A 3 6.90 -4.26 6.92
N GLU A 4 6.55 -2.99 6.76
CA GLU A 4 6.68 -2.25 5.48
C GLU A 4 8.13 -1.88 5.14
N SER A 5 9.01 -1.76 6.14
CA SER A 5 10.43 -1.44 5.93
C SER A 5 11.18 -2.46 5.06
N TYR A 6 10.78 -3.74 5.10
CA TYR A 6 11.38 -4.80 4.27
C TYR A 6 10.99 -4.76 2.78
N PHE A 7 10.03 -3.92 2.40
CA PHE A 7 9.50 -3.88 1.03
C PHE A 7 10.27 -2.93 0.15
N CYS A 8 10.59 -1.78 0.74
CA CYS A 8 11.46 -0.78 0.14
C CYS A 8 12.79 -1.42 -0.26
N SER A 9 13.31 -2.34 0.57
CA SER A 9 14.58 -3.02 0.29
C SER A 9 14.56 -3.92 -0.94
N GLU A 10 13.44 -4.57 -1.30
CA GLU A 10 13.40 -5.41 -2.51
C GLU A 10 13.50 -4.55 -3.78
N ILE A 11 12.76 -3.44 -3.82
CA ILE A 11 12.79 -2.49 -4.95
C ILE A 11 14.16 -1.82 -5.05
N ASP A 12 14.71 -1.38 -3.92
CA ASP A 12 16.01 -0.70 -3.88
C ASP A 12 17.15 -1.66 -4.27
N GLU A 13 17.10 -2.91 -3.83
CA GLU A 13 18.05 -3.95 -4.22
C GLU A 13 17.95 -4.28 -5.71
N ALA A 14 16.73 -4.40 -6.26
CA ALA A 14 16.54 -4.57 -7.69
C ALA A 14 17.11 -3.38 -8.49
N CYS A 15 16.88 -2.15 -8.04
CA CYS A 15 17.46 -0.95 -8.66
C CYS A 15 19.00 -1.00 -8.67
N LYS A 16 19.62 -1.38 -7.55
CA LYS A 16 21.08 -1.53 -7.43
C LYS A 16 21.62 -2.60 -8.36
N ARG A 17 20.96 -3.76 -8.45
CA ARG A 17 21.38 -4.85 -9.34
C ARG A 17 21.28 -4.44 -10.81
N ILE A 18 20.15 -3.88 -11.23
CA ILE A 18 19.99 -3.37 -12.60
C ILE A 18 21.09 -2.36 -12.91
N LYS A 19 21.44 -1.47 -11.96
CA LYS A 19 22.50 -0.48 -12.18
C LYS A 19 23.85 -1.15 -12.43
N ARG A 20 24.23 -2.13 -11.61
CA ARG A 20 25.50 -2.88 -11.76
C ARG A 20 25.58 -3.59 -13.12
N GLU A 21 24.56 -4.36 -13.46
CA GLU A 21 24.52 -5.09 -14.75
C GLU A 21 24.61 -4.12 -15.94
N VAL A 22 23.99 -2.94 -15.86
CA VAL A 22 24.08 -1.92 -16.92
C VAL A 22 25.47 -1.32 -17.03
N ASP A 23 26.15 -1.12 -15.90
CA ASP A 23 27.52 -0.59 -15.89
C ASP A 23 28.51 -1.61 -16.51
N ASP A 24 28.21 -2.91 -16.44
CA ASP A 24 29.01 -3.99 -17.02
C ASP A 24 28.78 -4.20 -18.54
N LEU A 25 27.67 -3.70 -19.11
CA LEU A 25 27.32 -3.85 -20.54
C LEU A 25 28.17 -2.99 -21.50
N GLY A 26 29.08 -2.16 -20.98
CA GLY A 26 30.03 -1.38 -21.77
C GLY A 26 29.45 -0.12 -22.46
N PRO A 27 30.24 0.56 -23.31
CA PRO A 27 29.88 1.87 -23.86
C PRO A 27 28.86 1.82 -25.03
N GLU A 28 28.60 0.63 -25.59
CA GLU A 28 27.68 0.45 -26.73
C GLU A 28 26.22 0.61 -26.33
N VAL A 29 25.89 0.43 -25.04
CA VAL A 29 24.53 0.61 -24.53
C VAL A 29 24.23 2.07 -24.18
N GLY A 30 22.97 2.46 -24.41
CA GLY A 30 22.47 3.79 -24.05
C GLY A 30 22.32 3.93 -22.54
N ASP A 31 22.29 5.17 -22.05
CA ASP A 31 22.16 5.42 -20.61
C ASP A 31 20.80 4.97 -20.08
N ILE A 32 20.80 4.33 -18.91
CA ILE A 32 19.59 3.89 -18.24
C ILE A 32 19.38 4.69 -16.97
N LYS A 33 18.21 5.31 -16.87
CA LYS A 33 17.73 6.00 -15.67
C LYS A 33 16.78 5.10 -14.89
N ILE A 34 17.24 4.63 -13.74
CA ILE A 34 16.50 3.71 -12.87
C ILE A 34 15.82 4.51 -11.75
N ILE A 35 14.52 4.30 -11.55
CA ILE A 35 13.71 5.07 -10.60
C ILE A 35 12.87 4.10 -9.75
N PRO A 36 13.05 4.05 -8.43
CA PRO A 36 12.18 3.27 -7.55
C PRO A 36 10.82 3.96 -7.38
N LEU A 37 9.75 3.19 -7.23
CA LEU A 37 8.39 3.70 -6.97
C LEU A 37 7.61 2.80 -6.01
N TYR A 38 7.48 3.24 -4.77
CA TYR A 38 6.68 2.60 -3.71
C TYR A 38 6.08 3.64 -2.75
N SER A 39 5.12 3.23 -1.91
CA SER A 39 4.21 4.13 -1.17
C SER A 39 4.91 5.06 -0.17
N THR A 40 5.99 4.60 0.46
CA THR A 40 6.72 5.33 1.49
C THR A 40 7.75 6.34 0.94
N LEU A 41 7.95 6.38 -0.39
CA LEU A 41 8.87 7.35 -0.99
C LEU A 41 8.36 8.79 -0.78
N PRO A 42 9.24 9.77 -0.49
CA PRO A 42 8.86 11.17 -0.45
C PRO A 42 8.23 11.63 -1.79
N PRO A 43 7.26 12.56 -1.78
CA PRO A 43 6.59 13.02 -3.00
C PRO A 43 7.54 13.52 -4.09
N GLN A 44 8.62 14.22 -3.70
CA GLN A 44 9.66 14.69 -4.63
C GLN A 44 10.36 13.54 -5.36
N GLN A 45 10.56 12.39 -4.69
CA GLN A 45 11.17 11.22 -5.31
C GLN A 45 10.16 10.48 -6.21
N GLN A 46 8.89 10.39 -5.81
CA GLN A 46 7.84 9.80 -6.64
C GLN A 46 7.66 10.59 -7.95
N GLN A 47 7.76 11.92 -7.92
CA GLN A 47 7.64 12.76 -9.12
C GLN A 47 8.73 12.50 -10.17
N ARG A 48 9.86 11.92 -9.79
CA ARG A 48 10.95 11.60 -10.73
C ARG A 48 10.50 10.63 -11.82
N ILE A 49 9.46 9.82 -11.59
CA ILE A 49 8.90 8.93 -12.63
C ILE A 49 8.39 9.69 -13.86
N PHE A 50 8.07 10.97 -13.73
CA PHE A 50 7.60 11.83 -14.83
C PHE A 50 8.76 12.48 -15.60
N GLU A 51 9.99 12.37 -15.11
CA GLU A 51 11.15 12.89 -15.82
C GLU A 51 11.33 12.16 -17.17
N PRO A 52 11.80 12.87 -18.21
CA PRO A 52 12.04 12.27 -19.51
C PRO A 52 13.16 11.21 -19.42
N PRO A 53 13.17 10.22 -20.34
CA PRO A 53 14.28 9.29 -20.46
C PRO A 53 15.58 10.04 -20.85
N PRO A 54 16.76 9.46 -20.54
CA PRO A 54 18.04 10.02 -21.00
C PRO A 54 18.07 10.24 -22.52
N PRO A 55 18.77 11.28 -23.00
CA PRO A 55 18.92 11.52 -24.43
C PRO A 55 19.71 10.39 -25.11
N LYS A 56 19.62 10.31 -26.44
CA LYS A 56 20.44 9.38 -27.22
C LYS A 56 21.91 9.77 -27.13
N LYS A 57 22.79 8.77 -27.03
CA LYS A 57 24.24 8.97 -27.11
C LYS A 57 24.67 9.28 -28.53
N GLN A 58 25.87 9.86 -28.68
CA GLN A 58 26.46 10.19 -29.99
C GLN A 58 26.68 8.96 -30.88
N ASN A 59 26.91 7.79 -30.28
CA ASN A 59 27.03 6.50 -30.97
C ASN A 59 25.67 5.93 -31.46
N GLY A 60 24.56 6.68 -31.32
CA GLY A 60 23.22 6.24 -31.70
C GLY A 60 22.49 5.40 -30.65
N ALA A 61 23.13 5.07 -29.54
CA ALA A 61 22.52 4.24 -28.50
C ALA A 61 21.36 4.98 -27.79
N ILE A 62 20.25 4.27 -27.58
CA ILE A 62 19.00 4.84 -27.06
C ILE A 62 19.01 4.86 -25.54
N GLY A 63 18.88 6.05 -24.95
CA GLY A 63 18.67 6.20 -23.50
C GLY A 63 17.27 5.72 -23.08
N ARG A 64 17.19 5.01 -21.95
CA ARG A 64 15.94 4.42 -21.44
C ARG A 64 15.67 4.81 -19.99
N LYS A 65 14.39 4.90 -19.63
CA LYS A 65 13.93 5.03 -18.25
C LYS A 65 13.35 3.69 -17.80
N VAL A 66 13.76 3.22 -16.63
CA VAL A 66 13.28 1.99 -16.00
C VAL A 66 12.68 2.37 -14.66
N VAL A 67 11.38 2.14 -14.50
CA VAL A 67 10.68 2.35 -13.23
C VAL A 67 10.47 0.99 -12.58
N VAL A 68 11.02 0.81 -11.38
CA VAL A 68 10.85 -0.42 -10.59
C VAL A 68 9.80 -0.10 -9.53
N SER A 69 8.62 -0.71 -9.64
CA SER A 69 7.47 -0.33 -8.82
C SER A 69 6.74 -1.51 -8.18
N THR A 70 6.06 -1.22 -7.08
CA THR A 70 5.00 -2.07 -6.54
C THR A 70 3.71 -1.97 -7.39
N ASN A 71 2.61 -2.50 -6.89
CA ASN A 71 1.28 -2.38 -7.52
C ASN A 71 0.77 -0.93 -7.64
N ILE A 72 1.49 0.09 -7.15
CA ILE A 72 1.12 1.50 -7.35
C ILE A 72 1.10 1.89 -8.84
N ALA A 73 2.02 1.34 -9.63
CA ALA A 73 2.03 1.55 -11.08
C ALA A 73 0.87 0.85 -11.82
N GLU A 74 0.18 -0.09 -11.17
CA GLU A 74 -0.88 -0.91 -11.77
C GLU A 74 -2.19 -0.15 -11.98
N THR A 75 -2.56 0.74 -11.05
CA THR A 75 -3.86 1.43 -11.01
C THR A 75 -3.70 2.95 -11.10
N SER A 76 -2.98 3.57 -10.17
CA SER A 76 -3.17 4.98 -9.84
C SER A 76 -2.27 5.98 -10.58
N LEU A 77 -1.26 5.54 -11.33
CA LEU A 77 -0.30 6.45 -11.98
C LEU A 77 -0.15 6.20 -13.48
N THR A 78 -0.26 7.27 -14.28
CA THR A 78 -0.02 7.27 -15.72
C THR A 78 1.42 7.68 -16.00
N ILE A 79 2.30 6.70 -16.18
CA ILE A 79 3.70 6.97 -16.58
C ILE A 79 3.77 6.96 -18.10
N ASP A 80 4.08 8.11 -18.69
CA ASP A 80 4.17 8.23 -20.15
C ASP A 80 5.40 7.50 -20.72
N GLY A 81 5.22 6.97 -21.93
CA GLY A 81 6.28 6.33 -22.71
C GLY A 81 6.62 4.89 -22.30
N VAL A 82 5.85 4.29 -21.38
CA VAL A 82 6.00 2.87 -21.03
C VAL A 82 5.54 2.00 -22.21
N VAL A 83 6.46 1.22 -22.74
CA VAL A 83 6.23 0.25 -23.83
C VAL A 83 6.69 -1.16 -23.50
N PHE A 84 7.42 -1.32 -22.40
CA PHE A 84 7.87 -2.61 -21.91
C PHE A 84 7.43 -2.75 -20.47
N VAL A 85 6.77 -3.86 -20.16
CA VAL A 85 6.41 -4.26 -18.80
C VAL A 85 7.07 -5.61 -18.53
N ILE A 86 7.73 -5.74 -17.39
CA ILE A 86 8.26 -7.00 -16.89
C ILE A 86 7.41 -7.35 -15.67
N ASP A 87 6.64 -8.42 -15.75
CA ASP A 87 5.69 -8.82 -14.72
C ASP A 87 6.15 -10.12 -14.04
N PRO A 88 6.63 -10.05 -12.79
CA PRO A 88 7.02 -11.25 -12.04
C PRO A 88 5.81 -12.07 -11.58
N GLY A 89 4.59 -11.54 -11.64
CA GLY A 89 3.37 -12.28 -11.25
C GLY A 89 3.06 -12.27 -9.75
N PHE A 90 3.74 -11.43 -8.97
CA PHE A 90 3.53 -11.32 -7.52
C PHE A 90 3.08 -9.93 -7.08
N ALA A 91 2.32 -9.90 -5.99
CA ALA A 91 2.00 -8.70 -5.23
C ALA A 91 1.95 -9.06 -3.75
N LYS A 92 2.25 -8.10 -2.90
CA LYS A 92 2.06 -8.28 -1.47
C LYS A 92 0.65 -7.87 -1.11
N GLN A 93 -0.08 -8.73 -0.43
CA GLN A 93 -1.49 -8.52 -0.09
C GLN A 93 -1.68 -8.66 1.41
N LYS A 94 -2.55 -7.81 1.97
CA LYS A 94 -3.00 -7.94 3.35
C LYS A 94 -3.84 -9.19 3.46
N VAL A 95 -3.56 -9.99 4.48
CA VAL A 95 -4.29 -11.19 4.83
C VAL A 95 -4.57 -11.15 6.32
N TYR A 96 -5.85 -11.15 6.67
CA TYR A 96 -6.32 -11.20 8.04
C TYR A 96 -6.75 -12.62 8.42
N ASN A 97 -6.27 -13.09 9.57
CA ASN A 97 -6.73 -14.34 10.17
C ASN A 97 -7.60 -14.04 11.40
N PRO A 98 -8.93 -14.23 11.33
CA PRO A 98 -9.85 -13.86 12.40
C PRO A 98 -9.68 -14.70 13.68
N ARG A 99 -9.16 -15.93 13.57
CA ARG A 99 -9.00 -16.83 14.73
C ARG A 99 -7.88 -16.38 15.65
N ILE A 100 -6.76 -15.94 15.08
CA ILE A 100 -5.60 -15.44 15.85
C ILE A 100 -5.57 -13.91 15.95
N ARG A 101 -6.51 -13.21 15.28
CA ARG A 101 -6.63 -11.75 15.25
C ARG A 101 -5.36 -11.04 14.75
N VAL A 102 -4.68 -11.62 13.76
CA VAL A 102 -3.46 -11.08 13.17
C VAL A 102 -3.70 -10.71 11.72
N GLU A 103 -3.33 -9.48 11.36
CA GLU A 103 -3.17 -9.05 9.98
C GLU A 103 -1.69 -9.16 9.57
N SER A 104 -1.45 -9.81 8.44
CA SER A 104 -0.12 -10.03 7.88
C SER A 104 -0.05 -9.55 6.43
N LEU A 105 1.11 -9.08 6.01
CA LEU A 105 1.36 -8.68 4.62
C LEU A 105 2.19 -9.76 3.92
N LEU A 106 1.54 -10.58 3.09
CA LEU A 106 2.15 -11.77 2.48
C LEU A 106 2.41 -11.56 0.99
N VAL A 107 3.53 -12.10 0.48
CA VAL A 107 3.74 -12.22 -0.98
C VAL A 107 2.75 -13.26 -1.51
N THR A 108 1.96 -12.88 -2.49
CA THR A 108 0.94 -13.73 -3.13
C THR A 108 1.01 -13.59 -4.64
N ALA A 109 0.54 -14.61 -5.35
CA ALA A 109 0.36 -14.51 -6.80
C ALA A 109 -0.73 -13.48 -7.13
N ILE A 110 -0.54 -12.74 -8.22
CA ILE A 110 -1.56 -11.79 -8.70
C ILE A 110 -2.75 -12.50 -9.35
N SER A 111 -3.87 -11.79 -9.45
CA SER A 111 -5.01 -12.24 -10.25
C SER A 111 -4.78 -12.03 -11.74
N LYS A 112 -5.55 -12.74 -12.58
CA LYS A 112 -5.55 -12.55 -14.03
C LYS A 112 -5.94 -11.13 -14.42
N ALA A 113 -6.89 -10.54 -13.70
CA ALA A 113 -7.28 -9.14 -13.86
C ALA A 113 -6.10 -8.19 -13.60
N SER A 114 -5.36 -8.39 -12.51
CA SER A 114 -4.16 -7.61 -12.18
C SER A 114 -3.05 -7.76 -13.24
N ALA A 115 -2.77 -8.98 -13.67
CA ALA A 115 -1.83 -9.26 -14.77
C ALA A 115 -2.23 -8.57 -16.08
N GLN A 116 -3.53 -8.48 -16.36
CA GLN A 116 -4.04 -7.77 -17.53
C GLN A 116 -3.90 -6.26 -17.39
N GLN A 117 -4.15 -5.69 -16.20
CA GLN A 117 -3.92 -4.27 -15.94
C GLN A 117 -2.44 -3.89 -16.10
N ARG A 118 -1.53 -4.72 -15.59
CA ARG A 118 -0.08 -4.56 -15.76
C ARG A 118 0.32 -4.58 -17.22
N ALA A 119 -0.14 -5.58 -17.99
CA ALA A 119 0.12 -5.65 -19.43
C ALA A 119 -0.43 -4.42 -20.18
N GLY A 120 -1.60 -3.92 -19.77
CA GLY A 120 -2.22 -2.71 -20.32
C GLY A 120 -1.38 -1.44 -20.17
N ARG A 121 -0.43 -1.40 -19.22
CA ARG A 121 0.49 -0.24 -19.05
C ARG A 121 1.45 -0.09 -20.22
N ALA A 122 1.85 -1.18 -20.88
CA ALA A 122 2.74 -1.14 -22.05
C ALA A 122 2.04 -0.62 -23.32
N GLY A 123 0.70 -0.65 -23.39
CA GLY A 123 -0.06 -0.38 -24.62
C GLY A 123 -0.69 1.00 -24.71
N ARG A 124 -0.42 1.91 -23.77
CA ARG A 124 -1.15 3.18 -23.67
C ARG A 124 -0.79 4.23 -24.72
N THR A 125 0.50 4.31 -25.08
CA THR A 125 1.01 5.38 -25.96
C THR A 125 1.33 4.88 -27.36
N ARG A 126 1.81 3.65 -27.47
CA ARG A 126 2.18 2.97 -28.72
C ARG A 126 2.22 1.46 -28.49
N PRO A 127 2.30 0.63 -29.53
CA PRO A 127 2.42 -0.81 -29.37
C PRO A 127 3.58 -1.18 -28.43
N GLY A 128 3.26 -1.96 -27.40
CA GLY A 128 4.21 -2.37 -26.37
C GLY A 128 4.22 -3.88 -26.16
N LYS A 129 5.14 -4.35 -25.33
CA LYS A 129 5.30 -5.76 -24.96
C LYS A 129 5.26 -5.94 -23.45
N CYS A 130 4.61 -7.02 -23.02
CA CYS A 130 4.60 -7.46 -21.63
C CYS A 130 5.33 -8.81 -21.53
N PHE A 131 6.38 -8.84 -20.72
CA PHE A 131 7.16 -10.04 -20.42
C PHE A 131 6.71 -10.60 -19.08
N ARG A 132 5.97 -11.72 -19.10
CA ARG A 132 5.51 -12.41 -17.90
C ARG A 132 6.55 -13.45 -17.49
N LEU A 133 7.00 -13.43 -16.24
CA LEU A 133 8.01 -14.37 -15.72
C LEU A 133 7.38 -15.65 -15.15
N TYR A 134 6.22 -16.04 -15.68
CA TYR A 134 5.46 -17.22 -15.30
C TYR A 134 4.89 -17.89 -16.55
N THR A 135 4.60 -19.18 -16.46
CA THR A 135 4.13 -19.97 -17.60
C THR A 135 2.67 -19.64 -17.93
N GLU A 136 2.29 -19.86 -19.19
CA GLU A 136 0.89 -19.74 -19.62
C GLU A 136 -0.03 -20.70 -18.85
N LYS A 137 0.49 -21.89 -18.49
CA LYS A 137 -0.23 -22.86 -17.65
C LYS A 137 -0.55 -22.24 -16.29
N ALA A 138 0.46 -21.71 -15.58
CA ALA A 138 0.26 -21.06 -14.29
C ALA A 138 -0.75 -19.90 -14.37
N TYR A 139 -0.67 -19.08 -15.43
CA TYR A 139 -1.64 -18.02 -15.67
C TYR A 139 -3.08 -18.53 -15.81
N LYS A 140 -3.29 -19.67 -16.49
CA LYS A 140 -4.62 -20.23 -16.74
C LYS A 140 -5.18 -21.00 -15.55
N THR A 141 -4.36 -21.79 -14.86
CA THR A 141 -4.81 -22.76 -13.85
C THR A 141 -4.57 -22.36 -12.41
N GLU A 142 -3.50 -21.60 -12.12
CA GLU A 142 -3.09 -21.29 -10.75
C GLU A 142 -3.54 -19.89 -10.31
N MET A 143 -3.59 -18.92 -11.23
CA MET A 143 -4.02 -17.56 -10.92
C MET A 143 -5.55 -17.44 -10.83
N GLN A 144 -6.02 -16.74 -9.80
CA GLN A 144 -7.44 -16.40 -9.64
C GLN A 144 -7.86 -15.35 -10.67
N ASP A 145 -9.12 -15.35 -11.10
CA ASP A 145 -9.60 -14.40 -12.10
C ASP A 145 -9.55 -12.96 -11.58
N ASN A 146 -10.06 -12.76 -10.36
CA ASN A 146 -10.12 -11.47 -9.68
C ASN A 146 -9.48 -11.54 -8.31
N THR A 147 -8.94 -10.40 -7.87
CA THR A 147 -8.46 -10.23 -6.50
C THR A 147 -9.66 -10.09 -5.56
N TYR A 148 -9.67 -10.79 -4.43
CA TYR A 148 -10.74 -10.63 -3.44
C TYR A 148 -10.82 -9.17 -2.91
N PRO A 149 -12.03 -8.67 -2.61
CA PRO A 149 -12.23 -7.38 -1.97
C PRO A 149 -11.43 -7.22 -0.67
N GLU A 150 -11.06 -5.97 -0.33
CA GLU A 150 -10.30 -5.68 0.91
C GLU A 150 -11.13 -5.99 2.17
N ILE A 151 -12.44 -5.75 2.14
CA ILE A 151 -13.35 -6.06 3.27
C ILE A 151 -13.34 -7.55 3.66
N LEU A 152 -13.06 -8.46 2.73
CA LEU A 152 -12.99 -9.89 3.00
C LEU A 152 -11.62 -10.34 3.55
N ARG A 153 -10.62 -9.45 3.56
CA ARG A 153 -9.21 -9.81 3.81
C ARG A 153 -8.48 -8.93 4.83
N SER A 154 -9.16 -7.96 5.40
CA SER A 154 -8.60 -7.02 6.38
C SER A 154 -9.33 -7.06 7.72
N ASN A 155 -8.67 -6.55 8.76
CA ASN A 155 -9.31 -6.36 10.06
C ASN A 155 -10.43 -5.30 9.95
N LEU A 156 -11.63 -5.63 10.44
CA LEU A 156 -12.80 -4.77 10.37
C LEU A 156 -12.98 -3.86 11.59
N GLY A 157 -12.09 -3.90 12.60
CA GLY A 157 -12.22 -3.11 13.83
C GLY A 157 -12.47 -1.61 13.58
N SER A 158 -11.62 -0.96 12.79
CA SER A 158 -11.80 0.46 12.45
C SER A 158 -13.05 0.73 11.61
N VAL A 159 -13.41 -0.20 10.72
CA VAL A 159 -14.60 -0.07 9.86
C VAL A 159 -15.88 -0.16 10.70
N VAL A 160 -15.97 -1.15 11.58
CA VAL A 160 -17.10 -1.34 12.50
C VAL A 160 -17.24 -0.16 13.43
N LEU A 161 -16.14 0.37 13.97
CA LEU A 161 -16.16 1.56 14.80
C LEU A 161 -16.73 2.78 14.05
N GLN A 162 -16.33 2.97 12.80
CA GLN A 162 -16.85 4.04 11.95
C GLN A 162 -18.33 3.85 11.62
N LEU A 163 -18.76 2.63 11.29
CA LEU A 163 -20.17 2.33 11.02
C LEU A 163 -21.05 2.62 12.25
N LYS A 164 -20.59 2.21 13.44
CA LYS A 164 -21.26 2.53 14.71
C LYS A 164 -21.31 4.03 14.97
N LYS A 165 -20.24 4.77 14.69
CA LYS A 165 -20.23 6.24 14.78
C LYS A 165 -21.21 6.92 13.82
N LEU A 166 -21.49 6.32 12.67
CA LEU A 166 -22.51 6.77 11.72
C LEU A 166 -23.95 6.42 12.14
N GLY A 167 -24.14 5.71 13.26
CA GLY A 167 -25.46 5.30 13.75
C GLY A 167 -26.00 4.03 13.08
N ILE A 168 -25.13 3.19 12.52
CA ILE A 168 -25.51 1.90 11.95
C ILE A 168 -25.36 0.83 13.03
N ASP A 169 -26.49 0.36 13.56
CA ASP A 169 -26.51 -0.64 14.62
C ASP A 169 -26.60 -2.07 14.10
N ASP A 170 -27.38 -2.28 13.04
CA ASP A 170 -27.54 -3.59 12.41
C ASP A 170 -26.48 -3.83 11.36
N LEU A 171 -25.30 -4.28 11.81
CA LEU A 171 -24.17 -4.62 10.95
C LEU A 171 -24.39 -5.92 10.18
N VAL A 172 -25.32 -6.77 10.60
CA VAL A 172 -25.58 -8.07 9.96
C VAL A 172 -26.41 -7.89 8.70
N HIS A 173 -27.39 -7.01 8.73
CA HIS A 173 -28.24 -6.68 7.57
C HIS A 173 -27.79 -5.42 6.83
N PHE A 174 -26.61 -4.89 7.15
CA PHE A 174 -26.04 -3.78 6.39
C PHE A 174 -25.73 -4.22 4.95
N ASP A 175 -26.08 -3.36 3.99
CA ASP A 175 -25.99 -3.64 2.55
C ASP A 175 -24.55 -3.52 2.04
N PHE A 176 -23.71 -4.49 2.40
CA PHE A 176 -22.36 -4.61 1.87
C PHE A 176 -22.40 -5.16 0.43
N MET A 177 -21.67 -4.52 -0.48
CA MET A 177 -21.46 -5.04 -1.85
C MET A 177 -20.91 -6.48 -1.84
N ASP A 178 -19.94 -6.73 -0.96
CA ASP A 178 -19.38 -8.05 -0.68
C ASP A 178 -19.39 -8.26 0.84
N PRO A 179 -20.38 -8.97 1.40
CA PRO A 179 -20.54 -9.08 2.84
C PRO A 179 -19.40 -9.89 3.47
N PRO A 180 -18.76 -9.39 4.53
CA PRO A 180 -17.75 -10.15 5.25
C PRO A 180 -18.36 -11.34 6.00
N ALA A 181 -17.53 -12.32 6.35
CA ALA A 181 -17.97 -13.45 7.16
C ALA A 181 -18.50 -12.95 8.52
N PRO A 182 -19.65 -13.49 9.02
CA PRO A 182 -20.21 -13.10 10.32
C PRO A 182 -19.20 -13.22 11.47
N GLU A 183 -18.36 -14.27 11.44
CA GLU A 183 -17.28 -14.46 12.43
C GLU A 183 -16.33 -13.25 12.47
N THR A 184 -15.95 -12.68 11.33
CA THR A 184 -15.05 -11.51 11.27
C THR A 184 -15.70 -10.27 11.89
N LEU A 185 -16.99 -10.04 11.64
CA LEU A 185 -17.74 -8.93 12.26
C LEU A 185 -17.87 -9.13 13.77
N MET A 186 -18.20 -10.35 14.22
CA MET A 186 -18.27 -10.67 15.64
C MET A 186 -16.93 -10.42 16.34
N ARG A 187 -15.80 -10.84 15.75
CA ARG A 187 -14.47 -10.58 16.32
C ARG A 187 -14.14 -9.09 16.40
N ALA A 188 -14.58 -8.29 15.44
CA ALA A 188 -14.40 -6.85 15.48
C ALA A 188 -15.23 -6.19 16.60
N LEU A 189 -16.49 -6.60 16.77
CA LEU A 189 -17.34 -6.13 17.88
C LEU A 189 -16.77 -6.53 19.25
N GLU A 190 -16.36 -7.79 19.41
CA GLU A 190 -15.68 -8.28 20.62
C GLU A 190 -14.45 -7.43 20.94
N LEU A 191 -13.60 -7.17 19.94
CA LEU A 191 -12.40 -6.35 20.10
C LEU A 191 -12.75 -4.93 20.59
N LEU A 192 -13.75 -4.29 19.99
CA LEU A 192 -14.16 -2.94 20.38
C LEU A 192 -14.78 -2.90 21.78
N ASN A 193 -15.53 -3.93 22.19
CA ASN A 193 -16.00 -4.05 23.57
C ASN A 193 -14.81 -4.21 24.54
N TYR A 194 -13.82 -5.07 24.23
CA TYR A 194 -12.61 -5.21 25.06
C TYR A 194 -11.79 -3.92 25.20
N LEU A 195 -11.83 -3.04 24.19
CA LEU A 195 -11.18 -1.73 24.22
C LEU A 195 -12.03 -0.64 24.90
N ALA A 196 -13.19 -0.99 25.44
CA ALA A 196 -14.20 -0.07 25.98
C ALA A 196 -14.68 1.00 24.97
N ALA A 197 -14.56 0.72 23.68
CA ALA A 197 -15.11 1.55 22.61
C ALA A 197 -16.62 1.33 22.42
N LEU A 198 -17.08 0.10 22.73
CA LEU A 198 -18.50 -0.26 22.81
C LEU A 198 -18.84 -0.67 24.25
N ASN A 199 -20.09 -0.51 24.66
CA ASN A 199 -20.63 -1.10 25.89
C ASN A 199 -21.14 -2.53 25.63
N ASP A 200 -21.64 -3.19 26.68
CA ASP A 200 -22.18 -4.56 26.58
C ASP A 200 -23.46 -4.66 25.73
N ASP A 201 -24.19 -3.56 25.58
CA ASP A 201 -25.37 -3.44 24.71
C ASP A 201 -24.98 -3.24 23.22
N GLY A 202 -23.68 -3.01 22.94
CA GLY A 202 -23.16 -2.78 21.59
C GLY A 202 -23.27 -1.33 21.09
N ASP A 203 -23.55 -0.39 21.98
CA ASP A 203 -23.59 1.05 21.71
C ASP A 203 -22.21 1.70 21.86
N LEU A 204 -22.01 2.78 21.11
CA LEU A 204 -20.77 3.54 21.11
C LEU A 204 -20.60 4.33 22.41
N THR A 205 -19.46 4.12 23.10
CA THR A 205 -19.11 4.90 24.30
C THR A 205 -18.52 6.26 23.95
N GLU A 206 -18.37 7.15 24.94
CA GLU A 206 -17.65 8.42 24.75
C GLU A 206 -16.19 8.17 24.30
N LEU A 207 -15.55 7.14 24.86
CA LEU A 207 -14.21 6.70 24.45
C LEU A 207 -14.20 6.20 22.99
N GLY A 208 -15.17 5.37 22.60
CA GLY A 208 -15.31 4.90 21.22
C GLY A 208 -15.56 6.03 20.23
N SER A 209 -16.36 7.02 20.63
CA SER A 209 -16.57 8.25 19.85
C SER A 209 -15.27 9.00 19.62
N MET A 210 -14.46 9.21 20.67
CA MET A 210 -13.16 9.85 20.52
C MET A 210 -12.19 9.00 19.69
N MET A 211 -12.18 7.67 19.86
CA MET A 211 -11.37 6.75 19.05
C MET A 211 -11.68 6.90 17.54
N ALA A 212 -12.96 7.02 17.19
CA ALA A 212 -13.41 7.12 15.80
C ALA A 212 -12.96 8.40 15.09
N GLU A 213 -12.62 9.46 15.84
CA GLU A 213 -12.14 10.73 15.28
C GLU A 213 -10.68 10.68 14.83
N PHE A 214 -9.91 9.69 15.30
CA PHE A 214 -8.49 9.58 14.99
C PHE A 214 -8.26 8.61 13.82
N PRO A 215 -7.35 8.93 12.87
CA PRO A 215 -7.02 8.06 11.74
C PRO A 215 -6.05 6.94 12.15
N LEU A 216 -6.35 6.25 13.25
CA LEU A 216 -5.52 5.22 13.86
C LEU A 216 -6.35 3.96 14.08
N ASP A 217 -5.66 2.83 14.17
CA ASP A 217 -6.29 1.60 14.65
C ASP A 217 -6.73 1.78 16.12
N PRO A 218 -7.91 1.26 16.54
CA PRO A 218 -8.42 1.39 17.89
C PRO A 218 -7.42 1.01 18.99
N GLN A 219 -6.59 -0.01 18.76
CA GLN A 219 -5.58 -0.43 19.73
C GLN A 219 -4.45 0.61 19.86
N SER A 220 -4.07 1.23 18.73
CA SER A 220 -3.04 2.27 18.70
C SER A 220 -3.51 3.56 19.37
N TYR A 221 -4.81 3.90 19.23
CA TYR A 221 -5.39 5.02 19.95
C TYR A 221 -5.31 4.82 21.47
N LEU A 222 -5.69 3.64 21.97
CA LEU A 222 -5.65 3.36 23.40
C LEU A 222 -4.24 3.47 23.96
N LEU A 223 -3.23 3.01 23.21
CA LEU A 223 -1.83 3.19 23.57
C LEU A 223 -1.46 4.68 23.73
N LEU A 224 -1.88 5.53 22.78
CA LEU A 224 -1.64 6.98 22.87
C LEU A 224 -2.32 7.60 24.09
N LEU A 225 -3.57 7.22 24.37
CA LEU A 225 -4.31 7.71 25.53
C LEU A 225 -3.61 7.30 26.84
N CYS A 226 -3.22 6.03 26.96
CA CYS A 226 -2.45 5.52 28.09
C CYS A 226 -1.12 6.27 28.26
N CYS A 227 -0.41 6.54 27.15
CA CYS A 227 0.84 7.30 27.18
C CYS A 227 0.64 8.74 27.67
N GLN A 228 -0.49 9.36 27.35
CA GLN A 228 -0.84 10.71 27.81
C GLN A 228 -1.12 10.70 29.32
N SER A 229 -1.93 9.74 29.80
CA SER A 229 -2.25 9.60 31.23
C SER A 229 -1.02 9.34 32.09
N HIS A 230 -0.05 8.57 31.58
CA HIS A 230 1.21 8.26 32.29
C HIS A 230 2.31 9.31 32.06
N SER A 231 2.00 10.44 31.40
CA SER A 231 2.96 11.52 31.12
C SER A 231 4.22 11.09 30.35
N VAL A 232 4.14 9.98 29.61
CA VAL A 232 5.25 9.49 28.76
C VAL A 232 5.20 10.07 27.35
N LEU A 233 4.10 10.74 26.98
CA LEU A 233 4.00 11.56 25.79
C LEU A 233 4.71 12.91 26.01
N PHE A 234 5.86 13.11 25.36
CA PHE A 234 6.51 14.41 25.32
C PHE A 234 5.59 15.41 24.63
N ALA A 235 5.00 16.33 25.40
CA ALA A 235 4.30 17.47 24.82
C ALA A 235 5.28 18.24 23.92
N PRO A 236 4.92 18.56 22.67
CA PRO A 236 5.77 19.41 21.83
C PRO A 236 5.96 20.74 22.58
N ARG A 237 7.22 21.09 22.86
CA ARG A 237 7.55 22.40 23.44
C ARG A 237 6.89 23.46 22.57
N ARG A 238 5.93 24.22 23.12
CA ARG A 238 5.36 25.38 22.43
C ARG A 238 6.53 26.21 21.89
N PRO A 239 6.51 26.63 20.61
CA PRO A 239 7.55 27.51 20.10
C PRO A 239 7.59 28.76 20.99
N ARG A 240 8.74 29.04 21.61
CA ARG A 240 8.96 30.28 22.34
C ARG A 240 8.66 31.42 21.36
N LYS A 241 7.66 32.25 21.64
CA LYS A 241 7.45 33.50 20.88
C LYS A 241 8.79 34.25 20.86
N PRO A 242 9.28 34.71 19.70
CA PRO A 242 10.46 35.54 19.65
C PRO A 242 10.18 36.80 20.49
N GLN A 243 10.96 37.00 21.55
CA GLN A 243 10.98 38.28 22.25
C GLN A 243 11.47 39.33 21.26
N MET A 244 10.57 40.20 20.79
CA MET A 244 10.98 41.43 20.12
C MET A 244 11.81 42.24 21.11
N ARG A 245 13.09 42.47 20.78
CA ARG A 245 13.90 43.47 21.46
C ARG A 245 13.35 44.86 21.09
N PRO A 246 13.11 45.77 22.06
CA PRO A 246 12.81 47.15 21.73
C PRO A 246 14.01 47.79 21.03
N ARG A 247 13.71 48.64 20.05
CA ARG A 247 14.67 49.39 19.23
C ARG A 247 15.51 50.35 20.06
#